data_AF-A0A3D2V4Z0-F1
#
_entry.id   AF-A0A3D2V4Z0-F1
#
_cell.length_a   1.000
_cell.length_b   1.000
_cell.length_c   1.000
_cell.angle_alpha   90.00
_cell.angle_beta   90.00
_cell.angle_gamma   90.00
#
_symmetry.space_group_name_H-M   'P 1'
#
loop_
_entity.id
_entity.type
_entity.pdbx_description
1 polymer ?
#
loop_
_entity_poly.entity_id
_entity_poly.type
_entity_poly.pdbx_seq_one_letter_code
_entity_poly.pdbx_strand_id
1 'polypeptide(L)'
;MASPKNTLKQRNDFFSKTLVFLLFLSAFSTSGTAFSQDNVTNVFLPAPRILKQQLGRAKRAIDEENYSDAVTFLGQILTHSGEIGPIEAVEDPNNGAPVPQEESEAESQDFFIEPDEEDGTFRSIKVEANRLLGQLPDDALKLYDLQYGADARALLRTSLENNDLAGLTQVTRKYFHTASGYEAAMLLGRSEMARGRPLTAALGFRRLYQTPAARKRFDPELSLLLAVCWDHARLQVEAREVLMDLKAKYPDTQFTIGNQPISIFRADENPIEWLRNVASRSGIADTSGFTQWVMFRGTPTRNAASKGGIPLQASRWRIRTAVDSIDEQRIRELMSSSREQSNPELPSLHPLIVNDIVLTRTPERLIAVNFKTGKRVWEFPWFNTSDEEELLQSQLEVTEGASHQRQNELKQRLWQDNPYGQLASDEKSVYVLWEMGFADFGANNTRRLMMAPGGAQVNIPGGPRSTNYLSGLDLETEGSLKWIVGGASGED
;
A
#
# COMPACT_ATOMS: atom_id res chain seq x y z
N MET A 1 36.91 49.44 51.29
CA MET A 1 35.70 50.18 50.86
C MET A 1 34.57 49.16 50.67
N ALA A 2 33.50 49.33 51.45
CA ALA A 2 32.19 48.67 51.49
C ALA A 2 31.91 47.37 50.69
N SER A 3 31.60 46.30 51.42
CA SER A 3 30.47 45.36 51.17
C SER A 3 29.17 46.01 51.73
N PRO A 4 27.90 45.56 51.47
CA PRO A 4 27.38 44.18 51.57
C PRO A 4 26.41 43.76 50.42
N LYS A 5 26.21 42.47 50.08
CA LYS A 5 25.36 41.40 50.67
C LYS A 5 23.86 41.75 50.86
N ASN A 6 23.01 40.82 50.38
CA ASN A 6 21.93 40.09 51.08
C ASN A 6 20.49 40.11 50.50
N THR A 7 20.06 38.91 50.03
CA THR A 7 18.88 38.10 50.45
C THR A 7 17.45 38.66 50.52
N LEU A 8 16.50 37.90 49.94
CA LEU A 8 15.18 37.50 50.51
C LEU A 8 14.55 36.47 49.54
N LYS A 9 14.49 35.15 49.79
CA LYS A 9 13.78 34.34 50.80
C LYS A 9 12.24 34.30 50.62
N GLN A 10 11.79 33.12 50.15
CA GLN A 10 10.55 32.35 50.45
C GLN A 10 9.30 33.03 51.01
N ARG A 11 8.13 32.59 50.47
CA ARG A 11 6.78 32.34 51.05
C ARG A 11 5.71 32.80 50.05
N ASN A 12 4.61 32.11 49.73
CA ASN A 12 3.85 31.04 50.36
C ASN A 12 3.05 30.27 49.28
N ASP A 13 2.85 28.97 49.50
CA ASP A 13 1.74 28.16 48.98
C ASP A 13 0.39 28.56 49.62
N PHE A 14 -0.70 28.07 49.01
CA PHE A 14 -2.05 27.77 49.53
C PHE A 14 -3.28 28.57 49.02
N PHE A 15 -4.31 27.76 48.69
CA PHE A 15 -5.74 28.01 48.38
C PHE A 15 -6.10 28.30 46.91
N SER A 16 -6.57 27.32 46.11
CA SER A 16 -7.84 26.54 46.14
C SER A 16 -9.09 27.31 45.66
N LYS A 17 -9.59 26.86 44.50
CA LYS A 17 -11.00 26.78 44.02
C LYS A 17 -11.86 28.05 44.01
N THR A 18 -12.45 28.37 42.84
CA THR A 18 -13.91 28.42 42.57
C THR A 18 -14.21 29.20 41.28
N LEU A 19 -14.81 28.50 40.30
CA LEU A 19 -15.91 28.88 39.38
C LEU A 19 -15.90 30.27 38.68
N VAL A 20 -16.15 30.30 37.37
CA VAL A 20 -17.40 30.85 36.76
C VAL A 20 -17.51 30.40 35.29
N PHE A 21 -18.64 29.74 35.02
CA PHE A 21 -19.17 29.29 33.74
C PHE A 21 -20.04 30.41 33.16
N LEU A 22 -19.90 30.76 31.88
CA LEU A 22 -20.76 31.75 31.22
C LEU A 22 -21.57 31.06 30.12
N LEU A 23 -22.83 30.78 30.46
CA LEU A 23 -23.92 30.35 29.59
C LEU A 23 -24.50 31.57 28.87
N PHE A 24 -24.66 31.48 27.54
CA PHE A 24 -25.63 32.29 26.81
C PHE A 24 -26.90 31.45 26.60
N LEU A 25 -27.98 31.91 27.23
CA LEU A 25 -29.33 31.39 27.12
C LEU A 25 -30.07 32.21 26.05
N SER A 26 -30.59 31.57 25.01
CA SER A 26 -31.71 32.10 24.24
C SER A 26 -32.83 31.05 24.26
N ALA A 27 -33.92 31.43 24.92
CA ALA A 27 -35.09 30.61 25.14
C ALA A 27 -35.91 30.40 23.86
N PHE A 28 -36.32 29.16 23.62
CA PHE A 28 -37.62 28.87 23.01
C PHE A 28 -38.28 27.76 23.81
N SER A 29 -39.43 28.09 24.39
CA SER A 29 -40.28 27.18 25.14
C SER A 29 -41.23 26.47 24.18
N THR A 30 -41.17 25.14 24.12
CA THR A 30 -42.29 24.31 23.65
C THR A 30 -42.25 22.98 24.37
N SER A 31 -43.24 22.81 25.25
CA SER A 31 -44.01 21.61 25.59
C SER A 31 -43.31 20.25 25.48
N GLY A 32 -43.23 19.59 26.64
CA GLY A 32 -42.66 18.26 26.78
C GLY A 32 -43.26 17.20 25.86
N THR A 33 -42.36 16.46 25.24
CA THR A 33 -42.54 15.08 24.81
C THR A 33 -41.32 14.31 25.33
N ALA A 34 -41.58 13.20 26.01
CA ALA A 34 -40.55 12.28 26.43
C ALA A 34 -39.78 11.81 25.18
N PHE A 35 -38.52 12.22 25.06
CA PHE A 35 -37.64 11.62 24.07
C PHE A 35 -37.36 10.20 24.52
N SER A 36 -37.98 9.27 23.80
CA SER A 36 -37.51 7.91 23.60
C SER A 36 -35.99 7.92 23.52
N GLN A 37 -35.37 7.03 24.30
CA GLN A 37 -33.96 6.71 24.22
C GLN A 37 -33.74 5.99 22.89
N ASP A 38 -33.71 6.77 21.81
CA ASP A 38 -33.59 6.25 20.44
C ASP A 38 -32.23 5.57 20.29
N ASN A 39 -32.31 4.26 20.06
CA ASN A 39 -31.33 3.36 19.45
C ASN A 39 -30.01 4.04 19.03
N VAL A 40 -29.05 4.10 19.95
CA VAL A 40 -27.65 3.98 19.54
C VAL A 40 -27.52 2.53 19.07
N THR A 41 -27.58 2.32 17.75
CA THR A 41 -27.22 1.05 17.13
C THR A 41 -25.84 0.67 17.64
N ASN A 42 -25.78 -0.28 18.57
CA ASN A 42 -24.52 -0.74 19.11
C ASN A 42 -23.76 -1.40 17.96
N VAL A 43 -22.72 -0.71 17.46
CA VAL A 43 -21.88 -1.17 16.33
C VAL A 43 -21.24 -2.53 16.64
N PHE A 44 -21.13 -2.88 17.92
CA PHE A 44 -20.62 -4.15 18.41
C PHE A 44 -21.75 -5.15 18.67
N LEU A 45 -21.70 -6.28 17.95
CA LEU A 45 -22.61 -7.40 18.19
C LEU A 45 -22.26 -8.07 19.53
N PRO A 46 -23.21 -8.13 20.49
CA PRO A 46 -22.94 -8.76 21.79
C PRO A 46 -22.75 -10.27 21.63
N ALA A 47 -21.85 -10.84 22.43
CA ALA A 47 -21.61 -12.28 22.39
C ALA A 47 -22.85 -13.10 22.81
N PRO A 48 -23.26 -14.11 22.00
CA PRO A 48 -24.31 -15.05 22.34
C PRO A 48 -24.09 -15.71 23.69
N ARG A 49 -25.19 -16.01 24.39
CA ARG A 49 -25.17 -16.59 25.73
C ARG A 49 -24.32 -17.87 25.81
N ILE A 50 -24.37 -18.70 24.78
CA ILE A 50 -23.60 -19.96 24.71
C ILE A 50 -22.09 -19.67 24.76
N LEU A 51 -21.62 -18.73 23.93
CA LEU A 51 -20.21 -18.34 23.89
C LEU A 51 -19.76 -17.68 25.20
N LYS A 52 -20.58 -16.79 25.77
CA LYS A 52 -20.32 -16.21 27.11
C LYS A 52 -20.23 -17.31 28.19
N GLN A 53 -21.09 -18.32 28.15
CA GLN A 53 -21.05 -19.45 29.08
C GLN A 53 -19.81 -20.33 28.90
N GLN A 54 -19.39 -20.61 27.67
CA GLN A 54 -18.15 -21.34 27.42
C GLN A 54 -16.93 -20.58 27.93
N LEU A 55 -16.85 -19.27 27.69
CA LEU A 55 -15.78 -18.44 28.22
C LEU A 55 -15.78 -18.45 29.76
N GLY A 56 -16.96 -18.38 30.39
CA GLY A 56 -17.09 -18.49 31.85
C GLY A 56 -16.65 -19.84 32.40
N ARG A 57 -16.97 -20.95 31.72
CA ARG A 57 -16.50 -22.30 32.07
C ARG A 57 -14.99 -22.43 31.90
N ALA A 58 -14.43 -21.88 30.83
CA ALA A 58 -13.00 -21.83 30.61
C ALA A 58 -12.27 -21.10 31.75
N LYS A 59 -12.73 -19.89 32.13
CA LYS A 59 -12.14 -19.13 33.25
C LYS A 59 -12.16 -19.94 34.55
N ARG A 60 -13.29 -20.56 34.88
CA ARG A 60 -13.41 -21.38 36.10
C ARG A 60 -12.49 -22.61 36.07
N ALA A 61 -12.38 -23.28 34.93
CA ALA A 61 -11.47 -24.40 34.77
C ALA A 61 -9.99 -23.99 34.91
N ILE A 62 -9.63 -22.76 34.49
CA ILE A 62 -8.29 -22.19 34.73
C ILE A 62 -8.07 -21.96 36.22
N ASP A 63 -9.05 -21.39 36.92
CA ASP A 63 -8.98 -21.13 38.37
C ASP A 63 -8.89 -22.42 39.20
N GLU A 64 -9.51 -23.51 38.71
CA GLU A 64 -9.47 -24.85 39.32
C GLU A 64 -8.25 -25.68 38.86
N GLU A 65 -7.34 -25.11 38.08
CA GLU A 65 -6.17 -25.79 37.47
C GLU A 65 -6.53 -27.00 36.59
N ASN A 66 -7.78 -27.13 36.16
CA ASN A 66 -8.24 -28.16 35.24
C ASN A 66 -8.02 -27.72 33.78
N TYR A 67 -6.77 -27.81 33.35
CA TYR A 67 -6.36 -27.30 32.04
C TYR A 67 -6.93 -28.06 30.84
N SER A 68 -7.30 -29.34 30.99
CA SER A 68 -7.90 -30.12 29.90
C SER A 68 -9.25 -29.55 29.46
N ASP A 69 -10.10 -29.21 30.44
CA ASP A 69 -11.40 -28.61 30.17
C ASP A 69 -11.27 -27.16 29.70
N ALA A 70 -10.35 -26.39 30.29
CA ALA A 70 -10.06 -25.02 29.86
C ALA A 70 -9.66 -24.97 28.38
N VAL A 71 -8.73 -25.83 27.96
CA VAL A 71 -8.26 -25.96 26.57
C VAL A 71 -9.41 -26.31 25.62
N THR A 72 -10.29 -27.24 26.02
CA THR A 72 -11.44 -27.65 25.22
C THR A 72 -12.42 -26.50 25.01
N PHE A 73 -12.81 -25.81 26.08
CA PHE A 73 -13.77 -24.68 25.97
C PHE A 73 -13.18 -23.51 25.18
N LEU A 74 -11.91 -23.16 25.39
CA LEU A 74 -11.25 -22.09 24.64
C LEU A 74 -11.09 -22.46 23.16
N GLY A 75 -10.71 -23.70 22.86
CA GLY A 75 -10.57 -24.19 21.51
C GLY A 75 -11.89 -24.18 20.75
N GLN A 76 -13.01 -24.56 21.39
CA GLN A 76 -14.35 -24.48 20.81
C GLN A 76 -14.73 -23.04 20.42
N ILE A 77 -14.47 -22.05 21.27
CA ILE A 77 -14.74 -20.63 20.96
C ILE A 77 -13.97 -20.19 19.70
N LEU A 78 -12.72 -20.65 19.53
CA LEU A 78 -11.85 -20.28 18.41
C LEU A 78 -12.20 -21.00 17.10
N THR A 79 -12.71 -22.22 17.18
CA THR A 79 -12.89 -23.11 16.03
C THR A 79 -14.35 -23.26 15.57
N HIS A 80 -15.32 -23.20 16.49
CA HIS A 80 -16.73 -23.52 16.27
C HIS A 80 -17.65 -22.32 16.55
N SER A 81 -17.59 -21.28 15.71
CA SER A 81 -18.56 -20.17 15.76
C SER A 81 -19.85 -20.44 14.96
N GLY A 82 -19.87 -21.50 14.15
CA GLY A 82 -20.95 -21.82 13.19
C GLY A 82 -22.15 -22.59 13.76
N GLU A 83 -22.15 -23.01 15.03
CA GLU A 83 -23.31 -23.66 15.67
C GLU A 83 -24.21 -22.69 16.43
N ILE A 84 -24.03 -21.38 16.24
CA ILE A 84 -25.09 -20.43 16.56
C ILE A 84 -26.04 -20.50 15.37
N GLY A 85 -27.13 -21.27 15.51
CA GLY A 85 -28.18 -21.38 14.51
C GLY A 85 -28.62 -20.00 13.99
N PRO A 86 -29.24 -19.93 12.79
CA PRO A 86 -29.47 -18.68 12.08
C PRO A 86 -29.99 -17.60 13.03
N ILE A 87 -29.26 -16.49 13.09
CA ILE A 87 -29.73 -15.28 13.74
C ILE A 87 -31.08 -14.99 13.08
N GLU A 88 -32.17 -14.99 13.86
CA GLU A 88 -33.51 -14.72 13.35
C GLU A 88 -33.43 -13.48 12.47
N ALA A 89 -33.76 -13.66 11.19
CA ALA A 89 -33.74 -12.59 10.22
C ALA A 89 -34.60 -11.45 10.79
N VAL A 90 -33.99 -10.28 10.96
CA VAL A 90 -34.78 -9.06 11.11
C VAL A 90 -35.51 -8.91 9.79
N GLU A 91 -36.82 -9.21 9.79
CA GLU A 91 -37.68 -9.02 8.63
C GLU A 91 -37.59 -7.54 8.21
N ASP A 92 -37.17 -7.28 6.97
CA ASP A 92 -37.32 -5.97 6.36
C ASP A 92 -38.83 -5.66 6.30
N PRO A 93 -39.31 -4.59 6.97
CA PRO A 93 -40.74 -4.28 7.00
C PRO A 93 -41.33 -3.95 5.63
N ASN A 94 -40.50 -3.75 4.59
CA ASN A 94 -40.95 -3.22 3.31
C ASN A 94 -40.84 -4.18 2.12
N ASN A 95 -40.27 -5.38 2.25
CA ASN A 95 -40.33 -6.36 1.16
C ASN A 95 -40.03 -7.78 1.67
N GLY A 96 -41.07 -8.61 1.75
CA GLY A 96 -41.00 -10.03 2.15
C GLY A 96 -40.30 -10.94 1.14
N ALA A 97 -39.12 -10.56 0.66
CA ALA A 97 -38.24 -11.40 -0.14
C ALA A 97 -37.16 -12.04 0.76
N PRO A 98 -36.93 -13.36 0.69
CA PRO A 98 -35.85 -13.98 1.43
C PRO A 98 -34.50 -13.48 0.91
N VAL A 99 -33.70 -12.90 1.80
CA VAL A 99 -32.30 -12.57 1.54
C VAL A 99 -31.54 -13.90 1.35
N PRO A 100 -30.76 -14.09 0.28
CA PRO A 100 -29.95 -15.30 0.11
C PRO A 100 -29.03 -15.50 1.31
N GLN A 101 -29.11 -16.67 1.94
CA GLN A 101 -28.22 -17.05 3.05
C GLN A 101 -26.80 -17.26 2.52
N GLU A 102 -25.93 -16.28 2.73
CA GLU A 102 -24.49 -16.50 2.65
C GLU A 102 -24.01 -17.13 3.96
N GLU A 103 -24.01 -18.46 4.04
CA GLU A 103 -23.44 -19.24 5.16
C GLU A 103 -21.96 -18.87 5.46
N SER A 104 -21.29 -18.18 4.55
CA SER A 104 -19.89 -17.74 4.69
C SER A 104 -19.69 -16.56 5.66
N GLU A 105 -20.70 -15.72 5.90
CA GLU A 105 -20.55 -14.53 6.74
C GLU A 105 -20.58 -14.87 8.25
N ALA A 106 -21.36 -15.88 8.65
CA ALA A 106 -21.52 -16.28 10.05
C ALA A 106 -20.23 -16.81 10.68
N GLU A 107 -19.38 -17.52 9.92
CA GLU A 107 -18.08 -17.99 10.42
C GLU A 107 -17.08 -16.85 10.69
N SER A 108 -17.22 -15.73 9.97
CA SER A 108 -16.30 -14.59 10.07
C SER A 108 -16.77 -13.49 11.03
N GLN A 109 -18.01 -13.54 11.52
CA GLN A 109 -18.51 -12.58 12.50
C GLN A 109 -17.72 -12.67 13.81
N ASP A 110 -17.42 -11.49 14.36
CA ASP A 110 -16.75 -11.34 15.64
C ASP A 110 -17.75 -10.80 16.67
N PHE A 111 -17.71 -11.39 17.86
CA PHE A 111 -18.65 -11.10 18.93
C PHE A 111 -17.92 -10.42 20.09
N PHE A 112 -18.56 -9.44 20.70
CA PHE A 112 -17.93 -8.59 21.71
C PHE A 112 -18.49 -8.89 23.10
N ILE A 113 -17.58 -8.96 24.08
CA ILE A 113 -17.91 -9.01 25.51
C ILE A 113 -18.00 -7.59 26.05
N GLU A 114 -18.90 -7.40 27.01
CA GLU A 114 -19.04 -6.13 27.72
C GLU A 114 -17.72 -5.77 28.42
N PRO A 115 -17.31 -4.50 28.39
CA PRO A 115 -16.11 -4.06 29.09
C PRO A 115 -16.24 -4.27 30.60
N ASP A 116 -15.15 -4.71 31.24
CA ASP A 116 -15.03 -4.62 32.69
C ASP A 116 -15.10 -3.14 33.11
N GLU A 117 -15.65 -2.85 34.29
CA GLU A 117 -15.94 -1.48 34.78
C GLU A 117 -14.73 -0.54 34.78
N GLU A 118 -13.50 -1.06 34.74
CA GLU A 118 -12.25 -0.30 34.78
C GLU A 118 -11.73 0.17 33.41
N ASP A 119 -11.96 -0.58 32.33
CA ASP A 119 -11.28 -0.37 31.03
C ASP A 119 -12.17 0.23 29.93
N GLY A 120 -13.51 0.17 30.09
CA GLY A 120 -14.50 0.76 29.18
C GLY A 120 -14.44 0.28 27.71
N THR A 121 -13.58 -0.68 27.37
CA THR A 121 -13.27 -1.08 26.00
C THR A 121 -13.87 -2.45 25.68
N PHE A 122 -14.77 -2.52 24.69
CA PHE A 122 -15.30 -3.78 24.16
C PHE A 122 -14.18 -4.63 23.58
N ARG A 123 -14.11 -5.91 23.98
CA ARG A 123 -13.13 -6.87 23.45
C ARG A 123 -13.85 -7.98 22.70
N SER A 124 -13.25 -8.48 21.63
CA SER A 124 -13.74 -9.68 20.95
C SER A 124 -13.60 -10.89 21.87
N ILE A 125 -14.60 -11.77 21.87
CA ILE A 125 -14.57 -13.02 22.62
C ILE A 125 -13.46 -13.95 22.12
N LYS A 126 -13.15 -13.94 20.82
CA LYS A 126 -12.06 -14.72 20.21
C LYS A 126 -10.70 -14.16 20.61
N VAL A 127 -10.58 -12.83 20.73
CA VAL A 127 -9.37 -12.19 21.25
C VAL A 127 -9.14 -12.55 22.72
N GLU A 128 -10.19 -12.51 23.53
CA GLU A 128 -10.11 -12.89 24.95
C GLU A 128 -9.80 -14.39 25.13
N ALA A 129 -10.41 -15.27 24.33
CA ALA A 129 -10.10 -16.71 24.36
C ALA A 129 -8.64 -17.00 23.99
N ASN A 130 -8.12 -16.35 22.94
CA ASN A 130 -6.70 -16.44 22.59
C ASN A 130 -5.79 -15.92 23.71
N ARG A 131 -6.16 -14.80 24.35
CA ARG A 131 -5.40 -14.22 25.47
C ARG A 131 -5.32 -15.19 26.64
N LEU A 132 -6.44 -15.79 27.05
CA LEU A 132 -6.49 -16.78 28.13
C LEU A 132 -5.66 -18.02 27.77
N LEU A 133 -5.79 -18.52 26.53
CA LEU A 133 -5.02 -19.67 26.07
C LEU A 133 -3.51 -19.40 26.13
N GLY A 134 -3.07 -18.21 25.72
CA GLY A 134 -1.67 -17.80 25.77
C GLY A 134 -1.10 -17.55 27.18
N GLN A 135 -1.95 -17.52 28.21
CA GLN A 135 -1.55 -17.39 29.61
C GLN A 135 -1.45 -18.74 30.33
N LEU A 136 -1.91 -19.83 29.71
CA LEU A 136 -1.83 -21.15 30.31
C LEU A 136 -0.37 -21.64 30.42
N PRO A 137 -0.07 -22.54 31.38
CA PRO A 137 1.23 -23.17 31.47
C PRO A 137 1.59 -24.00 30.22
N ASP A 138 2.89 -24.24 30.00
CA ASP A 138 3.39 -25.00 28.85
C ASP A 138 2.74 -26.39 28.70
N ASP A 139 2.44 -27.07 29.81
CA ASP A 139 1.81 -28.39 29.79
C ASP A 139 0.35 -28.33 29.29
N ALA A 140 -0.38 -27.26 29.59
CA ALA A 140 -1.71 -27.02 29.04
C ALA A 140 -1.68 -26.69 27.54
N LEU A 141 -0.69 -25.90 27.10
CA LEU A 141 -0.50 -25.60 25.69
C LEU A 141 -0.17 -26.86 24.87
N LYS A 142 0.53 -27.85 25.46
CA LYS A 142 0.75 -29.16 24.83
C LYS A 142 -0.56 -29.93 24.65
N LEU A 143 -1.50 -29.85 25.60
CA LEU A 143 -2.83 -30.45 25.44
C LEU A 143 -3.59 -29.79 24.29
N TYR A 144 -3.52 -28.47 24.16
CA TYR A 144 -4.11 -27.75 23.03
C TYR A 144 -3.51 -28.17 21.69
N ASP A 145 -2.18 -28.27 21.59
CA ASP A 145 -1.50 -28.75 20.38
C ASP A 145 -1.82 -30.23 20.08
N LEU A 146 -1.98 -31.08 21.10
CA LEU A 146 -2.41 -32.46 20.92
C LEU A 146 -3.83 -32.55 20.36
N GLN A 147 -4.74 -31.70 20.84
CA GLN A 147 -6.14 -31.72 20.42
C GLN A 147 -6.35 -31.10 19.04
N TYR A 148 -5.69 -29.98 18.72
CA TYR A 148 -5.95 -29.19 17.51
C TYR A 148 -4.81 -29.17 16.49
N GLY A 149 -3.63 -29.69 16.84
CA GLY A 149 -2.44 -29.61 15.99
C GLY A 149 -2.49 -30.47 14.73
N ALA A 150 -3.33 -31.52 14.69
CA ALA A 150 -3.55 -32.29 13.46
C ALA A 150 -4.31 -31.48 12.41
N ASP A 151 -5.42 -30.84 12.81
CA ASP A 151 -6.24 -30.00 11.95
C ASP A 151 -5.48 -28.74 11.50
N ALA A 152 -4.74 -28.12 12.42
CA ALA A 152 -3.90 -26.96 12.11
C ALA A 152 -2.82 -27.28 11.06
N ARG A 153 -2.17 -28.45 11.17
CA ARG A 153 -1.19 -28.92 10.17
C ARG A 153 -1.83 -29.20 8.82
N ALA A 154 -2.98 -29.86 8.82
CA ALA A 154 -3.71 -30.15 7.59
C ALA A 154 -4.09 -28.87 6.85
N LEU A 155 -4.66 -27.89 7.56
CA LEU A 155 -5.05 -26.61 6.98
C LEU A 155 -3.83 -25.81 6.50
N LEU A 156 -2.76 -25.72 7.30
CA LEU A 156 -1.52 -25.04 6.90
C LEU A 156 -0.96 -25.64 5.61
N ARG A 157 -0.85 -26.97 5.52
CA ARG A 157 -0.33 -27.65 4.33
C ARG A 157 -1.17 -27.30 3.09
N THR A 158 -2.50 -27.41 3.18
CA THR A 158 -3.41 -27.05 2.08
C THR A 158 -3.26 -25.58 1.68
N SER A 159 -3.09 -24.66 2.65
CA SER A 159 -2.85 -23.24 2.34
C SER A 159 -1.52 -23.00 1.64
N LEU A 160 -0.46 -23.72 2.01
CA LEU A 160 0.85 -23.62 1.36
C LEU A 160 0.84 -24.18 -0.05
N GLU A 161 0.22 -25.35 -0.27
CA GLU A 161 0.09 -25.98 -1.59
C GLU A 161 -0.66 -25.08 -2.59
N ASN A 162 -1.64 -24.31 -2.11
CA ASN A 162 -2.46 -23.42 -2.93
C ASN A 162 -1.98 -21.95 -2.94
N ASN A 163 -0.89 -21.63 -2.23
CA ASN A 163 -0.44 -20.24 -2.00
C ASN A 163 -1.57 -19.32 -1.47
N ASP A 164 -2.40 -19.84 -0.58
CA ASP A 164 -3.59 -19.18 -0.05
C ASP A 164 -3.30 -18.47 1.27
N LEU A 165 -3.18 -17.15 1.21
CA LEU A 165 -2.97 -16.28 2.38
C LEU A 165 -4.19 -16.19 3.29
N ALA A 166 -5.40 -16.32 2.74
CA ALA A 166 -6.61 -16.33 3.54
C ALA A 166 -6.64 -17.59 4.41
N GLY A 167 -6.26 -18.74 3.84
CA GLY A 167 -6.02 -19.98 4.57
C GLY A 167 -4.99 -19.84 5.69
N LEU A 168 -3.82 -19.23 5.43
CA LEU A 168 -2.83 -18.93 6.50
C LEU A 168 -3.42 -18.05 7.61
N THR A 169 -4.27 -17.09 7.24
CA THR A 169 -4.97 -16.23 8.19
C THR A 169 -5.95 -17.03 9.03
N GLN A 170 -6.67 -17.98 8.44
CA GLN A 170 -7.55 -18.89 9.17
C GLN A 170 -6.78 -19.77 10.16
N VAL A 171 -5.64 -20.34 9.76
CA VAL A 171 -4.76 -21.10 10.68
C VAL A 171 -4.36 -20.24 11.88
N THR A 172 -3.95 -19.00 11.62
CA THR A 172 -3.54 -18.04 12.67
C THR A 172 -4.71 -17.62 13.56
N ARG A 173 -5.93 -17.50 13.03
CA ARG A 173 -7.12 -17.12 13.81
C ARG A 173 -7.63 -18.27 14.69
N LYS A 174 -7.70 -19.49 14.14
CA LYS A 174 -8.28 -20.67 14.79
C LYS A 174 -7.29 -21.42 15.69
N TYR A 175 -6.02 -21.48 15.29
CA TYR A 175 -5.03 -22.41 15.85
C TYR A 175 -3.72 -21.73 16.27
N PHE A 176 -3.74 -20.45 16.64
CA PHE A 176 -2.54 -19.64 16.88
C PHE A 176 -1.52 -20.33 17.80
N HIS A 177 -1.97 -20.94 18.89
CA HIS A 177 -1.11 -21.54 19.91
C HIS A 177 -0.60 -22.96 19.59
N THR A 178 -0.82 -23.44 18.36
CA THR A 178 -0.22 -24.69 17.85
C THR A 178 1.11 -24.44 17.14
N ALA A 179 1.89 -25.49 16.90
CA ALA A 179 3.11 -25.39 16.10
C ALA A 179 2.85 -24.82 14.68
N SER A 180 1.73 -25.19 14.06
CA SER A 180 1.33 -24.68 12.73
C SER A 180 0.77 -23.26 12.78
N GLY A 181 0.11 -22.87 13.87
CA GLY A 181 -0.33 -21.50 14.10
C GLY A 181 0.82 -20.50 14.14
N TYR A 182 1.87 -20.84 14.88
CA TYR A 182 3.08 -20.02 14.94
C TYR A 182 3.78 -19.91 13.58
N GLU A 183 3.85 -21.01 12.83
CA GLU A 183 4.45 -21.04 11.50
C GLU A 183 3.64 -20.23 10.48
N ALA A 184 2.32 -20.38 10.46
CA ALA A 184 1.42 -19.57 9.64
C ALA A 184 1.58 -18.07 9.92
N ALA A 185 1.63 -17.68 11.20
CA ALA A 185 1.83 -16.30 11.60
C ALA A 185 3.21 -15.75 11.18
N MET A 186 4.27 -16.57 11.29
CA MET A 186 5.61 -16.19 10.83
C MET A 186 5.64 -15.95 9.33
N LEU A 187 4.99 -16.83 8.55
CA LEU A 187 4.87 -16.71 7.10
C LEU A 187 4.02 -15.49 6.69
N LEU A 188 2.90 -15.24 7.36
CA LEU A 188 2.08 -14.05 7.13
C LEU A 188 2.88 -12.76 7.39
N GLY A 189 3.62 -12.69 8.49
CA GLY A 189 4.47 -11.54 8.80
C GLY A 189 5.51 -11.28 7.71
N ARG A 190 6.19 -12.33 7.22
CA ARG A 190 7.14 -12.22 6.10
C ARG A 190 6.46 -11.81 4.80
N SER A 191 5.26 -12.32 4.55
CA SER A 191 4.46 -11.99 3.38
C SER A 191 4.09 -10.50 3.35
N GLU A 192 3.63 -9.96 4.48
CA GLU A 192 3.32 -8.53 4.61
C GLU A 192 4.59 -7.67 4.52
N MET A 193 5.71 -8.13 5.08
CA MET A 193 7.01 -7.47 4.93
C MET A 193 7.44 -7.38 3.46
N ALA A 194 7.32 -8.49 2.70
CA ALA A 194 7.64 -8.54 1.27
C ALA A 194 6.72 -7.64 0.42
N ARG A 195 5.47 -7.41 0.86
CA ARG A 195 4.53 -6.47 0.23
C ARG A 195 4.79 -4.99 0.59
N GLY A 196 5.79 -4.70 1.41
CA GLY A 196 6.09 -3.34 1.85
C GLY A 196 5.09 -2.78 2.88
N ARG A 197 4.49 -3.65 3.72
CA ARG A 197 3.57 -3.26 4.80
C ARG A 197 4.24 -3.47 6.18
N PRO A 198 5.25 -2.65 6.52
CA PRO A 198 6.11 -2.90 7.68
C PRO A 198 5.36 -2.86 9.01
N LEU A 199 4.40 -1.95 9.19
CA LEU A 199 3.62 -1.88 10.42
C LEU A 199 2.75 -3.12 10.65
N THR A 200 2.06 -3.60 9.61
CA THR A 200 1.25 -4.82 9.68
C THR A 200 2.12 -6.04 10.01
N ALA A 201 3.27 -6.16 9.34
CA ALA A 201 4.24 -7.21 9.63
C ALA A 201 4.76 -7.12 11.08
N ALA A 202 5.10 -5.92 11.55
CA ALA A 202 5.56 -5.69 12.92
C ALA A 202 4.51 -6.09 13.96
N LEU A 203 3.23 -5.77 13.74
CA LEU A 203 2.14 -6.18 14.64
C LEU A 203 1.96 -7.71 14.67
N GLY A 204 2.07 -8.37 13.52
CA GLY A 204 2.05 -9.83 13.43
C GLY A 204 3.22 -10.49 14.16
N PHE A 205 4.45 -10.01 13.91
CA PHE A 205 5.65 -10.48 14.59
C PHE A 205 5.65 -10.16 16.09
N ARG A 206 5.10 -9.01 16.50
CA ARG A 206 4.95 -8.65 17.93
C ARG A 206 4.12 -9.69 18.67
N ARG A 207 3.04 -10.20 18.07
CA ARG A 207 2.21 -11.25 18.67
C ARG A 207 3.03 -12.53 18.93
N LEU A 208 3.86 -12.94 17.98
CA LEU A 208 4.78 -14.08 18.15
C LEU A 208 5.85 -13.79 19.21
N TYR A 209 6.42 -12.58 19.20
CA TYR A 209 7.44 -12.14 20.14
C TYR A 209 6.92 -12.12 21.60
N GLN A 210 5.67 -11.71 21.79
CA GLN A 210 5.01 -11.71 23.10
C GLN A 210 4.58 -13.12 23.56
N THR A 211 4.68 -14.14 22.70
CA THR A 211 4.31 -15.52 23.03
C THR A 211 5.58 -16.34 23.34
N PRO A 212 5.83 -16.76 24.59
CA PRO A 212 7.09 -17.42 24.97
C PRO A 212 7.44 -18.66 24.14
N ALA A 213 6.46 -19.53 23.86
CA ALA A 213 6.65 -20.74 23.08
C ALA A 213 7.06 -20.45 21.62
N ALA A 214 6.42 -19.47 20.98
CA ALA A 214 6.75 -19.04 19.62
C ALA A 214 8.12 -18.37 19.57
N ARG A 215 8.39 -17.48 20.53
CA ARG A 215 9.66 -16.77 20.65
C ARG A 215 10.83 -17.75 20.84
N LYS A 216 10.67 -18.79 21.66
CA LYS A 216 11.67 -19.86 21.83
C LYS A 216 11.99 -20.59 20.51
N ARG A 217 11.01 -20.72 19.60
CA ARG A 217 11.17 -21.43 18.33
C ARG A 217 11.84 -20.59 17.25
N PHE A 218 11.52 -19.30 17.17
CA PHE A 218 11.93 -18.45 16.05
C PHE A 218 12.98 -17.39 16.38
N ASP A 219 13.27 -17.13 17.66
CA ASP A 219 14.44 -16.31 18.00
C ASP A 219 15.74 -17.04 17.63
N PRO A 220 16.78 -16.31 17.19
CA PRO A 220 16.89 -14.85 17.18
C PRO A 220 16.32 -14.15 15.94
N GLU A 221 15.89 -14.90 14.93
CA GLU A 221 15.42 -14.36 13.65
C GLU A 221 14.15 -13.53 13.78
N LEU A 222 13.17 -13.99 14.57
CA LEU A 222 11.92 -13.26 14.82
C LEU A 222 12.17 -11.86 15.39
N SER A 223 13.02 -11.77 16.42
CA SER A 223 13.38 -10.49 17.04
C SER A 223 14.05 -9.54 16.04
N LEU A 224 14.95 -10.06 15.18
CA LEU A 224 15.58 -9.25 14.15
C LEU A 224 14.55 -8.74 13.11
N LEU A 225 13.69 -9.62 12.59
CA LEU A 225 12.64 -9.24 11.64
C LEU A 225 11.67 -8.22 12.22
N LEU A 226 11.28 -8.38 13.48
CA LEU A 226 10.44 -7.43 14.20
C LEU A 226 11.11 -6.05 14.29
N ALA A 227 12.39 -6.00 14.65
CA ALA A 227 13.14 -4.75 14.73
C ALA A 227 13.26 -4.04 13.36
N VAL A 228 13.54 -4.80 12.29
CA VAL A 228 13.54 -4.27 10.90
C VAL A 228 12.19 -3.66 10.55
N CYS A 229 11.09 -4.37 10.85
CA CYS A 229 9.74 -3.88 10.55
C CYS A 229 9.41 -2.61 11.36
N TRP A 230 9.84 -2.51 12.63
CA TRP A 230 9.68 -1.30 13.42
C TRP A 230 10.46 -0.10 12.87
N ASP A 231 11.73 -0.27 12.48
CA ASP A 231 12.51 0.83 11.90
C ASP A 231 11.92 1.30 10.55
N HIS A 232 11.46 0.37 9.71
CA HIS A 232 10.77 0.69 8.46
C HIS A 232 9.43 1.40 8.70
N ALA A 233 8.73 1.09 9.79
CA ALA A 233 7.53 1.80 10.23
C ALA A 233 7.84 3.14 10.95
N ARG A 234 9.11 3.54 11.04
CA ARG A 234 9.60 4.75 11.72
C ARG A 234 9.38 4.75 13.25
N LEU A 235 9.22 3.58 13.84
CA LEU A 235 9.05 3.34 15.28
C LEU A 235 10.39 2.90 15.89
N GLN A 236 11.31 3.86 16.01
CA GLN A 236 12.73 3.58 16.37
C GLN A 236 12.91 3.18 17.83
N VAL A 237 12.02 3.61 18.73
CA VAL A 237 12.11 3.28 20.16
C VAL A 237 11.84 1.79 20.34
N GLU A 238 10.76 1.31 19.72
CA GLU A 238 10.33 -0.08 19.72
C GLU A 238 11.37 -0.99 19.03
N ALA A 239 11.93 -0.54 17.89
CA ALA A 239 13.03 -1.24 17.24
C ALA A 239 14.24 -1.40 18.17
N ARG A 240 14.63 -0.32 18.87
CA ARG A 240 15.76 -0.32 19.79
C ARG A 240 15.52 -1.24 20.98
N GLU A 241 14.32 -1.21 21.57
CA GLU A 241 13.96 -2.07 22.70
C GLU A 241 14.08 -3.56 22.33
N VAL A 242 13.53 -3.95 21.18
CA VAL A 242 13.62 -5.33 20.68
C VAL A 242 15.07 -5.74 20.44
N LEU A 243 15.90 -4.87 19.86
CA LEU A 243 17.32 -5.14 19.63
C LEU A 243 18.13 -5.27 20.92
N MET A 244 17.83 -4.45 21.92
CA MET A 244 18.49 -4.54 23.22
C MET A 244 18.10 -5.82 23.97
N ASP A 245 16.83 -6.21 23.93
CA ASP A 245 16.36 -7.47 24.51
C ASP A 245 16.96 -8.69 23.79
N LEU A 246 17.02 -8.64 22.44
CA LEU A 246 17.69 -9.64 21.61
C LEU A 246 19.16 -9.82 22.02
N LYS A 247 19.89 -8.71 22.19
CA LYS A 247 21.29 -8.74 22.63
C LYS A 247 21.47 -9.24 24.06
N ALA A 248 20.59 -8.84 24.97
CA ALA A 248 20.64 -9.31 26.36
C ALA A 248 20.47 -10.82 26.45
N LYS A 249 19.59 -11.39 25.62
CA LYS A 249 19.28 -12.81 25.60
C LYS A 249 20.27 -13.63 24.77
N TYR A 250 20.82 -13.05 23.71
CA TYR A 250 21.77 -13.70 22.82
C TYR A 250 22.97 -12.79 22.48
N PRO A 251 23.95 -12.64 23.42
CA PRO A 251 25.03 -11.66 23.30
C PRO A 251 25.96 -11.86 22.09
N ASP A 252 26.17 -13.11 21.69
CA ASP A 252 27.13 -13.50 20.64
C ASP A 252 26.44 -14.06 19.38
N THR A 253 25.15 -13.75 19.18
CA THR A 253 24.42 -14.27 18.01
C THR A 253 24.98 -13.74 16.70
N GLN A 254 25.06 -14.66 15.72
CA GLN A 254 25.35 -14.37 14.33
C GLN A 254 24.12 -14.67 13.46
N PHE A 255 23.86 -13.79 12.51
CA PHE A 255 22.80 -13.91 11.51
C PHE A 255 23.42 -14.19 10.15
N THR A 256 22.78 -15.03 9.34
CA THR A 256 23.18 -15.25 7.95
C THR A 256 22.29 -14.41 7.04
N ILE A 257 22.86 -13.39 6.41
CA ILE A 257 22.14 -12.46 5.54
C ILE A 257 22.88 -12.40 4.20
N GLY A 258 22.20 -12.79 3.12
CA GLY A 258 22.82 -12.82 1.78
C GLY A 258 24.09 -13.67 1.71
N ASN A 259 24.11 -14.82 2.39
CA ASN A 259 25.28 -15.70 2.59
C ASN A 259 26.47 -15.06 3.34
N GLN A 260 26.29 -13.91 3.99
CA GLN A 260 27.31 -13.32 4.86
C GLN A 260 26.91 -13.46 6.33
N PRO A 261 27.81 -13.97 7.19
CA PRO A 261 27.59 -13.96 8.63
C PRO A 261 27.75 -12.54 9.18
N ILE A 262 26.77 -12.08 9.95
CA ILE A 262 26.73 -10.77 10.60
C ILE A 262 26.51 -10.97 12.09
N SER A 263 27.45 -10.51 12.92
CA SER A 263 27.30 -10.51 14.38
C SER A 263 26.39 -9.37 14.84
N ILE A 264 25.70 -9.59 15.97
CA ILE A 264 24.96 -8.54 16.67
C ILE A 264 25.91 -7.39 17.10
N PHE A 265 25.39 -6.17 17.13
CA PHE A 265 26.14 -4.95 17.42
C PHE A 265 26.90 -4.99 18.75
N ARG A 266 28.02 -4.29 18.83
CA ARG A 266 28.83 -4.15 20.05
C ARG A 266 28.20 -3.19 21.07
N ALA A 267 28.69 -3.19 22.32
CA ALA A 267 28.06 -2.41 23.41
C ALA A 267 28.15 -0.90 23.21
N ASP A 268 29.17 -0.46 22.49
CA ASP A 268 29.47 0.92 22.10
C ASP A 268 28.78 1.37 20.79
N GLU A 269 28.20 0.44 20.03
CA GLU A 269 27.54 0.72 18.76
C GLU A 269 26.07 1.12 18.95
N ASN A 270 25.57 2.03 18.09
CA ASN A 270 24.15 2.38 18.05
C ASN A 270 23.34 1.25 17.38
N PRO A 271 22.38 0.61 18.08
CA PRO A 271 21.65 -0.55 17.55
C PRO A 271 20.88 -0.24 16.26
N ILE A 272 20.34 0.98 16.14
CA ILE A 272 19.53 1.38 15.00
C ILE A 272 20.41 1.63 13.77
N GLU A 273 21.58 2.25 13.96
CA GLU A 273 22.53 2.43 12.86
C GLU A 273 23.09 1.09 12.39
N TRP A 274 23.41 0.18 13.31
CA TRP A 274 23.76 -1.19 12.97
C TRP A 274 22.64 -1.87 12.16
N LEU A 275 21.39 -1.81 12.63
CA LEU A 275 20.25 -2.42 11.96
C LEU A 275 20.08 -1.90 10.53
N ARG A 276 20.20 -0.58 10.34
CA ARG A 276 20.12 0.02 9.00
C ARG A 276 21.24 -0.45 8.10
N ASN A 277 22.47 -0.49 8.59
CA ASN A 277 23.61 -1.03 7.82
C ASN A 277 23.38 -2.48 7.40
N VAL A 278 22.75 -3.29 8.25
CA VAL A 278 22.37 -4.68 7.94
C VAL A 278 21.23 -4.75 6.92
N ALA A 279 20.20 -3.93 7.07
CA ALA A 279 19.07 -3.85 6.14
C ALA A 279 19.49 -3.36 4.74
N SER A 280 20.34 -2.33 4.66
CA SER A 280 20.91 -1.81 3.41
C SER A 280 21.73 -2.87 2.66
N ARG A 281 22.44 -3.75 3.37
CA ARG A 281 23.20 -4.87 2.76
C ARG A 281 22.31 -6.00 2.24
N SER A 282 21.08 -6.11 2.76
CA SER A 282 20.13 -7.15 2.36
C SER A 282 19.40 -6.84 1.05
N GLY A 283 19.66 -5.67 0.44
CA GLY A 283 18.98 -5.25 -0.78
C GLY A 283 17.47 -5.04 -0.60
N ILE A 284 16.98 -4.97 0.65
CA ILE A 284 15.64 -4.46 0.91
C ILE A 284 15.72 -2.98 0.54
N ALA A 285 15.21 -2.68 -0.66
CA ALA A 285 15.32 -1.38 -1.29
C ALA A 285 15.11 -0.29 -0.25
N ASP A 286 16.15 0.52 -0.08
CA ASP A 286 16.09 1.74 0.69
C ASP A 286 14.99 2.61 0.06
N THR A 287 13.77 2.50 0.59
CA THR A 287 12.67 3.41 0.22
C THR A 287 12.88 4.79 0.83
N SER A 288 13.94 4.97 1.63
CA SER A 288 14.42 6.26 2.10
C SER A 288 15.56 6.76 1.21
N GLY A 289 15.20 7.47 0.15
CA GLY A 289 16.16 8.38 -0.50
C GLY A 289 16.49 8.07 -1.94
N PHE A 290 15.50 7.66 -2.74
CA PHE A 290 15.62 7.91 -4.18
C PHE A 290 15.75 9.42 -4.41
N THR A 291 16.99 9.90 -4.50
CA THR A 291 17.32 11.23 -4.98
C THR A 291 17.01 11.39 -6.47
N GLN A 292 16.86 10.28 -7.20
CA GLN A 292 16.53 10.26 -8.61
C GLN A 292 15.40 9.27 -8.91
N TRP A 293 14.47 9.69 -9.78
CA TRP A 293 13.35 8.89 -10.26
C TRP A 293 13.65 8.45 -11.68
N VAL A 294 14.35 7.31 -11.82
CA VAL A 294 14.82 6.79 -13.11
C VAL A 294 13.78 5.95 -13.85
N MET A 295 12.61 5.72 -13.25
CA MET A 295 11.46 5.11 -13.93
C MET A 295 10.13 5.55 -13.32
N PHE A 296 9.03 5.27 -14.02
CA PHE A 296 7.69 5.52 -13.50
C PHE A 296 7.48 4.85 -12.14
N ARG A 297 7.07 5.65 -11.14
CA ARG A 297 6.89 5.21 -9.74
C ARG A 297 8.18 4.72 -9.04
N GLY A 298 9.34 5.10 -9.58
CA GLY A 298 10.66 5.11 -8.95
C GLY A 298 11.35 3.74 -8.75
N THR A 299 10.59 2.65 -8.65
CA THR A 299 11.11 1.28 -8.51
C THR A 299 10.46 0.33 -9.52
N PRO A 300 11.05 -0.84 -9.80
CA PRO A 300 10.41 -1.87 -10.63
C PRO A 300 9.05 -2.33 -10.08
N THR A 301 8.86 -2.30 -8.76
CA THR A 301 7.60 -2.58 -8.06
C THR A 301 6.63 -1.39 -8.05
N ARG A 302 7.01 -0.25 -8.64
CA ARG A 302 6.19 0.95 -8.81
C ARG A 302 5.63 1.50 -7.50
N ASN A 303 6.43 1.51 -6.44
CA ASN A 303 6.00 1.95 -5.11
C ASN A 303 7.09 2.70 -4.33
N ALA A 304 8.00 3.38 -5.04
CA ALA A 304 9.04 4.19 -4.41
C ALA A 304 8.43 5.26 -3.48
N ALA A 305 9.02 5.42 -2.30
CA ALA A 305 8.72 6.51 -1.39
C ALA A 305 9.82 7.58 -1.49
N SER A 306 9.44 8.84 -1.30
CA SER A 306 10.40 9.95 -1.16
C SER A 306 10.02 10.82 0.02
N LYS A 307 10.99 11.49 0.63
CA LYS A 307 10.74 12.49 1.67
C LYS A 307 10.13 13.70 0.98
N GLY A 308 8.82 13.89 1.13
CA GLY A 308 8.09 15.01 0.51
C GLY A 308 8.74 16.36 0.84
N GLY A 309 8.76 17.25 -0.15
CA GLY A 309 9.23 18.63 0.00
C GLY A 309 8.09 19.59 0.32
N ILE A 310 8.44 20.85 0.58
CA ILE A 310 7.46 21.93 0.70
C ILE A 310 6.85 22.18 -0.70
N PRO A 311 5.52 22.26 -0.85
CA PRO A 311 4.88 22.58 -2.12
C PRO A 311 5.45 23.88 -2.70
N LEU A 312 5.95 23.83 -3.94
CA LEU A 312 6.46 25.01 -4.63
C LEU A 312 5.28 25.79 -5.22
N GLN A 313 5.15 27.07 -4.86
CA GLN A 313 4.05 27.94 -5.34
C GLN A 313 4.37 28.63 -6.68
N ALA A 314 5.64 28.73 -7.06
CA ALA A 314 6.07 29.41 -8.28
C ALA A 314 6.51 28.39 -9.35
N SER A 315 5.98 28.54 -10.57
CA SER A 315 6.48 27.81 -11.73
C SER A 315 7.87 28.33 -12.10
N ARG A 316 8.83 27.42 -12.29
CA ARG A 316 10.20 27.78 -12.73
C ARG A 316 10.25 28.11 -14.21
N TRP A 317 9.56 27.31 -15.02
CA TRP A 317 9.44 27.45 -16.46
C TRP A 317 8.28 26.58 -16.95
N ARG A 318 7.81 26.87 -18.17
CA ARG A 318 6.79 26.08 -18.85
C ARG A 318 7.21 25.89 -20.30
N ILE A 319 6.94 24.70 -20.82
CA ILE A 319 7.09 24.36 -22.24
C ILE A 319 5.70 24.11 -22.85
N ARG A 320 5.60 24.27 -24.17
CA ARG A 320 4.38 23.93 -24.92
C ARG A 320 4.22 22.41 -25.00
N THR A 321 2.98 21.94 -24.96
CA THR A 321 2.65 20.52 -25.04
C THR A 321 2.62 20.05 -26.49
N ALA A 322 2.12 20.90 -27.39
CA ALA A 322 2.13 20.69 -28.83
C ALA A 322 3.02 21.74 -29.54
N VAL A 323 3.38 21.43 -30.78
CA VAL A 323 4.33 22.22 -31.57
C VAL A 323 3.62 23.38 -32.26
N ASP A 324 2.47 23.10 -32.87
CA ASP A 324 1.67 24.07 -33.60
C ASP A 324 0.63 24.78 -32.70
N SER A 325 0.06 25.87 -33.22
CA SER A 325 -0.99 26.61 -32.52
C SER A 325 -2.36 25.94 -32.58
N ILE A 326 -2.60 25.11 -33.60
CA ILE A 326 -3.89 24.47 -33.87
C ILE A 326 -4.13 23.33 -32.87
N ASP A 327 -3.16 22.45 -32.67
CA ASP A 327 -3.25 21.39 -31.67
C ASP A 327 -3.24 21.95 -30.26
N GLU A 328 -2.49 23.02 -29.98
CA GLU A 328 -2.60 23.74 -28.71
C GLU A 328 -4.03 24.27 -28.46
N GLN A 329 -4.73 24.73 -29.50
CA GLN A 329 -6.13 25.12 -29.39
C GLN A 329 -7.05 23.90 -29.16
N ARG A 330 -6.88 22.82 -29.94
CA ARG A 330 -7.65 21.58 -29.77
C ARG A 330 -7.49 20.98 -28.37
N ILE A 331 -6.27 20.96 -27.84
CA ILE A 331 -5.95 20.50 -26.48
C ILE A 331 -6.70 21.36 -25.44
N ARG A 332 -6.76 22.68 -25.62
CA ARG A 332 -7.53 23.57 -24.74
C ARG A 332 -9.03 23.28 -24.80
N GLU A 333 -9.59 23.07 -25.99
CA GLU A 333 -11.00 22.73 -26.20
C GLU A 333 -11.38 21.37 -25.58
N LEU A 334 -10.51 20.37 -25.73
CA LEU A 334 -10.67 19.06 -25.08
C LEU A 334 -10.70 19.21 -23.55
N MET A 335 -9.74 19.98 -22.98
CA MET A 335 -9.70 20.22 -21.54
C MET A 335 -10.93 20.98 -21.02
N SER A 336 -11.42 21.99 -21.75
CA SER A 336 -12.63 22.73 -21.35
C SER A 336 -13.85 21.83 -21.37
N SER A 337 -14.01 21.02 -22.42
CA SER A 337 -15.12 20.06 -22.57
C SER A 337 -15.13 19.01 -21.45
N SER A 338 -13.98 18.41 -21.13
CA SER A 338 -13.86 17.44 -20.02
C SER A 338 -14.21 18.08 -18.66
N ARG A 339 -13.82 19.35 -18.45
CA ARG A 339 -14.15 20.10 -17.24
C ARG A 339 -15.64 20.43 -17.12
N GLU A 340 -16.27 20.85 -18.21
CA GLU A 340 -17.72 21.12 -18.27
C GLU A 340 -18.54 19.86 -17.98
N GLN A 341 -18.08 18.71 -18.48
CA GLN A 341 -18.69 17.40 -18.24
C GLN A 341 -18.39 16.83 -16.84
N SER A 342 -17.67 17.55 -15.98
CA SER A 342 -17.25 17.09 -14.65
C SER A 342 -16.49 15.76 -14.67
N ASN A 343 -15.78 15.48 -15.76
CA ASN A 343 -14.96 14.28 -15.91
C ASN A 343 -13.47 14.67 -15.84
N PRO A 344 -12.83 14.57 -14.67
CA PRO A 344 -11.43 14.94 -14.52
C PRO A 344 -10.54 13.92 -15.26
N GLU A 345 -9.91 14.35 -16.35
CA GLU A 345 -8.91 13.54 -17.06
C GLU A 345 -7.53 13.73 -16.42
N LEU A 346 -6.91 12.63 -15.98
CA LEU A 346 -5.55 12.64 -15.45
C LEU A 346 -4.55 12.48 -16.61
N PRO A 347 -3.47 13.29 -16.66
CA PRO A 347 -2.48 13.15 -17.70
C PRO A 347 -1.80 11.78 -17.61
N SER A 348 -1.64 11.11 -18.76
CA SER A 348 -0.89 9.86 -18.87
C SER A 348 0.61 10.07 -19.06
N LEU A 349 1.04 11.32 -19.27
CA LEU A 349 2.42 11.70 -19.47
C LEU A 349 3.16 11.85 -18.14
N HIS A 350 4.27 11.12 -17.99
CA HIS A 350 5.07 11.11 -16.78
C HIS A 350 6.52 11.54 -17.10
N PRO A 351 6.86 12.83 -16.87
CA PRO A 351 8.22 13.30 -17.05
C PRO A 351 9.21 12.51 -16.18
N LEU A 352 10.37 12.23 -16.76
CA LEU A 352 11.48 11.55 -16.11
C LEU A 352 12.61 12.56 -15.88
N ILE A 353 13.18 12.60 -14.68
CA ILE A 353 14.31 13.48 -14.38
C ILE A 353 15.54 12.61 -14.20
N VAL A 354 16.51 12.79 -15.08
CA VAL A 354 17.82 12.13 -15.02
C VAL A 354 18.87 13.23 -14.94
N ASN A 355 19.56 13.33 -13.82
CA ASN A 355 20.49 14.41 -13.52
C ASN A 355 19.83 15.80 -13.69
N ASP A 356 20.41 16.68 -14.52
CA ASP A 356 19.93 18.04 -14.81
C ASP A 356 19.01 18.10 -16.06
N ILE A 357 18.54 16.96 -16.56
CA ILE A 357 17.69 16.85 -17.76
C ILE A 357 16.31 16.29 -17.40
N VAL A 358 15.26 16.99 -17.84
CA VAL A 358 13.88 16.55 -17.82
C VAL A 358 13.52 15.96 -19.17
N LEU A 359 13.18 14.69 -19.19
CA LEU A 359 12.72 13.95 -20.37
C LEU A 359 11.20 13.83 -20.29
N THR A 360 10.49 14.29 -21.30
CA THR A 360 9.04 14.17 -21.35
C THR A 360 8.55 13.93 -22.76
N ARG A 361 7.44 13.21 -22.88
CA ARG A 361 6.76 13.02 -24.16
C ARG A 361 5.85 14.21 -24.44
N THR A 362 5.77 14.59 -25.71
CA THR A 362 4.68 15.36 -26.32
C THR A 362 3.81 14.37 -27.12
N PRO A 363 2.67 14.77 -27.71
CA PRO A 363 1.89 13.88 -28.57
C PRO A 363 2.66 13.22 -29.72
N GLU A 364 3.80 13.80 -30.11
CA GLU A 364 4.59 13.35 -31.28
C GLU A 364 5.98 12.81 -30.91
N ARG A 365 6.65 13.43 -29.94
CA ARG A 365 8.09 13.26 -29.74
C ARG A 365 8.46 13.14 -28.27
N LEU A 366 9.63 12.57 -28.01
CA LEU A 366 10.33 12.69 -26.74
C LEU A 366 11.17 13.97 -26.80
N ILE A 367 11.09 14.81 -25.78
CA ILE A 367 11.93 16.00 -25.66
C ILE A 367 12.75 15.94 -24.38
N ALA A 368 13.99 16.39 -24.49
CA ALA A 368 14.88 16.63 -23.37
C ALA A 368 14.99 18.12 -23.10
N VAL A 369 14.83 18.51 -21.84
CA VAL A 369 14.78 19.90 -21.41
C VAL A 369 15.74 20.09 -20.25
N ASN A 370 16.56 21.13 -20.30
CA ASN A 370 17.43 21.48 -19.18
C ASN A 370 16.59 21.90 -17.97
N PHE A 371 16.78 21.22 -16.84
CA PHE A 371 16.00 21.41 -15.62
C PHE A 371 16.08 22.84 -15.06
N LYS A 372 17.22 23.51 -15.24
CA LYS A 372 17.44 24.87 -14.69
C LYS A 372 16.83 25.94 -15.58
N THR A 373 16.99 25.83 -16.89
CA THR A 373 16.64 26.90 -17.85
C THR A 373 15.30 26.70 -18.56
N GLY A 374 14.78 25.46 -18.62
CA GLY A 374 13.61 25.12 -19.44
C GLY A 374 13.90 25.09 -20.95
N LYS A 375 15.17 25.21 -21.37
CA LYS A 375 15.55 25.12 -22.79
C LYS A 375 15.57 23.66 -23.25
N ARG A 376 15.03 23.40 -24.45
CA ARG A 376 15.13 22.09 -25.12
C ARG A 376 16.60 21.83 -25.48
N VAL A 377 17.11 20.66 -25.12
CA VAL A 377 18.48 20.21 -25.39
C VAL A 377 18.49 19.38 -26.67
N TRP A 378 17.64 18.35 -26.72
CA TRP A 378 17.49 17.46 -27.87
C TRP A 378 16.07 16.88 -27.92
N GLU A 379 15.74 16.22 -29.01
CA GLU A 379 14.46 15.52 -29.20
C GLU A 379 14.62 14.22 -29.99
N PHE A 380 13.67 13.32 -29.82
CA PHE A 380 13.62 12.03 -30.51
C PHE A 380 12.19 11.75 -31.02
N PRO A 381 12.03 11.35 -32.29
CA PRO A 381 13.06 11.16 -33.31
C PRO A 381 13.60 12.49 -33.88
N TRP A 382 14.93 12.68 -33.92
CA TRP A 382 15.57 13.92 -34.40
C TRP A 382 15.54 14.09 -35.92
N PHE A 383 15.31 13.00 -36.65
CA PHE A 383 15.25 12.96 -38.12
C PHE A 383 13.86 13.32 -38.65
N ASN A 384 12.86 13.40 -37.78
CA ASN A 384 11.51 13.79 -38.16
C ASN A 384 11.40 15.32 -38.06
N THR A 385 12.07 16.02 -38.99
CA THR A 385 12.01 17.48 -39.13
C THR A 385 10.78 17.88 -39.94
N SER A 386 9.59 17.37 -39.57
CA SER A 386 8.34 17.63 -40.28
C SER A 386 7.76 19.02 -39.99
N ASP A 387 8.61 19.99 -39.66
CA ASP A 387 8.19 21.38 -39.43
C ASP A 387 7.88 22.14 -40.74
N GLU A 388 8.10 21.60 -41.95
CA GLU A 388 7.73 22.32 -43.21
C GLU A 388 6.73 21.56 -44.10
N GLU A 389 6.89 20.25 -44.33
CA GLU A 389 5.99 19.49 -45.24
C GLU A 389 4.63 19.14 -44.62
N GLU A 390 4.56 18.80 -43.32
CA GLU A 390 3.27 18.60 -42.60
C GLU A 390 2.54 19.93 -42.36
N LEU A 391 3.28 21.04 -42.22
CA LEU A 391 2.72 22.40 -42.11
C LEU A 391 2.01 22.85 -43.40
N LEU A 392 2.54 22.44 -44.56
CA LEU A 392 1.88 22.65 -45.86
C LEU A 392 0.65 21.75 -46.03
N GLN A 393 0.71 20.48 -45.64
CA GLN A 393 -0.43 19.57 -45.75
C GLN A 393 -1.59 19.91 -44.79
N SER A 394 -1.29 20.28 -43.54
CA SER A 394 -2.30 20.68 -42.55
C SER A 394 -3.05 21.97 -42.93
N GLN A 395 -2.44 22.87 -43.69
CA GLN A 395 -3.12 24.04 -44.27
C GLN A 395 -3.93 23.72 -45.52
N LEU A 396 -3.59 22.66 -46.26
CA LEU A 396 -4.21 22.32 -47.55
C LEU A 396 -5.35 21.29 -47.44
N GLU A 397 -5.41 20.47 -46.38
CA GLU A 397 -6.41 19.41 -46.21
C GLU A 397 -7.23 19.54 -44.91
N VAL A 398 -7.95 20.65 -44.73
CA VAL A 398 -8.99 20.73 -43.68
C VAL A 398 -10.27 20.02 -44.17
N THR A 399 -10.24 18.69 -44.15
CA THR A 399 -11.47 17.89 -44.26
C THR A 399 -11.94 17.56 -42.84
N GLU A 400 -13.24 17.68 -42.52
CA GLU A 400 -13.78 17.46 -41.15
C GLU A 400 -13.30 16.15 -40.51
N GLY A 401 -13.20 15.07 -41.30
CA GLY A 401 -12.74 13.77 -40.83
C GLY A 401 -11.28 13.75 -40.33
N ALA A 402 -10.36 14.47 -40.98
CA ALA A 402 -8.95 14.52 -40.58
C ALA A 402 -8.77 15.29 -39.25
N SER A 403 -9.57 16.35 -39.05
CA SER A 403 -9.57 17.12 -37.80
C SER A 403 -10.07 16.29 -36.60
N HIS A 404 -11.13 15.49 -36.78
CA HIS A 404 -11.63 14.59 -35.75
C HIS A 404 -10.62 13.49 -35.40
N GLN A 405 -9.95 12.91 -36.40
CA GLN A 405 -8.92 11.90 -36.18
C GLN A 405 -7.76 12.46 -35.35
N ARG A 406 -7.28 13.67 -35.68
CA ARG A 406 -6.21 14.33 -34.91
C ARG A 406 -6.64 14.67 -33.48
N GLN A 407 -7.88 15.12 -33.26
CA GLN A 407 -8.41 15.35 -31.90
C GLN A 407 -8.42 14.07 -31.06
N ASN A 408 -8.83 12.93 -31.64
CA ASN A 408 -8.81 11.63 -30.96
C ASN A 408 -7.39 11.18 -30.63
N GLU A 409 -6.44 11.35 -31.56
CA GLU A 409 -5.04 11.07 -31.32
C GLU A 409 -4.49 11.88 -30.15
N LEU A 410 -4.69 13.21 -30.17
CA LEU A 410 -4.25 14.09 -29.08
C LEU A 410 -4.85 13.67 -27.75
N LYS A 411 -6.14 13.35 -27.73
CA LYS A 411 -6.82 12.85 -26.53
C LYS A 411 -6.18 11.57 -26.00
N GLN A 412 -5.92 10.62 -26.89
CA GLN A 412 -5.33 9.34 -26.53
C GLN A 412 -3.91 9.51 -25.96
N ARG A 413 -3.04 10.24 -26.67
CA ARG A 413 -1.63 10.42 -26.26
C ARG A 413 -1.46 11.14 -24.93
N LEU A 414 -2.35 12.08 -24.63
CA LEU A 414 -2.23 12.94 -23.45
C LEU A 414 -2.91 12.37 -22.19
N TRP A 415 -3.98 11.58 -22.34
CA TRP A 415 -4.79 11.14 -21.20
C TRP A 415 -5.12 9.64 -21.15
N GLN A 416 -5.02 8.90 -22.26
CA GLN A 416 -5.52 7.51 -22.32
C GLN A 416 -4.44 6.46 -22.60
N ASP A 417 -3.27 6.88 -23.09
CA ASP A 417 -2.17 6.01 -23.48
C ASP A 417 -1.07 6.03 -22.41
N ASN A 418 -1.22 5.18 -21.40
CA ASN A 418 -0.29 5.08 -20.28
C ASN A 418 1.09 4.53 -20.70
N PRO A 419 1.19 3.49 -21.56
CA PRO A 419 2.49 3.06 -22.10
C PRO A 419 3.24 4.17 -22.84
N TYR A 420 2.54 5.03 -23.57
CA TYR A 420 3.16 6.14 -24.32
C TYR A 420 3.85 7.15 -23.42
N GLY A 421 3.22 7.48 -22.30
CA GLY A 421 3.68 8.52 -21.40
C GLY A 421 4.76 8.09 -20.42
N GLN A 422 5.19 6.82 -20.44
CA GLN A 422 6.18 6.27 -19.52
C GLN A 422 7.57 6.16 -20.15
N LEU A 423 8.59 6.44 -19.34
CA LEU A 423 10.00 6.32 -19.68
C LEU A 423 10.72 5.59 -18.54
N ALA A 424 11.85 4.97 -18.88
CA ALA A 424 12.78 4.39 -17.91
C ALA A 424 14.22 4.75 -18.28
N SER A 425 15.15 4.69 -17.33
CA SER A 425 16.56 5.02 -17.52
C SER A 425 17.44 4.22 -16.57
N ASP A 426 18.70 4.03 -16.96
CA ASP A 426 19.80 3.51 -16.14
C ASP A 426 20.86 4.59 -15.85
N GLU A 427 20.45 5.87 -15.89
CA GLU A 427 21.27 7.09 -15.76
C GLU A 427 22.20 7.40 -16.94
N LYS A 428 22.51 6.41 -17.78
CA LYS A 428 23.34 6.58 -18.99
C LYS A 428 22.51 6.63 -20.26
N SER A 429 21.42 5.89 -20.28
CA SER A 429 20.52 5.73 -21.41
C SER A 429 19.07 5.93 -20.96
N VAL A 430 18.20 6.36 -21.87
CA VAL A 430 16.75 6.37 -21.68
C VAL A 430 16.10 5.37 -22.62
N TYR A 431 15.11 4.66 -22.09
CA TYR A 431 14.34 3.63 -22.75
C TYR A 431 12.93 4.16 -23.00
N VAL A 432 12.50 4.12 -24.26
CA VAL A 432 11.22 4.66 -24.71
C VAL A 432 10.51 3.69 -25.64
N LEU A 433 9.19 3.58 -25.50
CA LEU A 433 8.35 2.93 -26.50
C LEU A 433 8.09 3.88 -27.65
N TRP A 434 8.40 3.43 -28.85
CA TRP A 434 8.29 4.21 -30.08
C TRP A 434 7.42 3.50 -31.12
N GLU A 435 7.02 4.26 -32.15
CA GLU A 435 6.22 3.77 -33.28
C GLU A 435 4.91 3.07 -32.88
N MET A 436 4.32 3.54 -31.78
CA MET A 436 3.03 3.05 -31.31
C MET A 436 1.91 3.60 -32.19
N GLY A 437 1.00 2.76 -32.66
CA GLY A 437 -0.23 3.25 -33.31
C GLY A 437 -1.13 3.99 -32.31
N PHE A 438 -2.12 4.73 -32.82
CA PHE A 438 -3.27 5.18 -32.03
C PHE A 438 -4.52 4.37 -32.40
N ALA A 439 -5.43 4.23 -31.45
CA ALA A 439 -6.70 3.54 -31.65
C ALA A 439 -7.69 4.51 -32.29
N ASP A 440 -8.20 4.16 -33.48
CA ASP A 440 -9.31 4.91 -34.05
C ASP A 440 -10.62 4.39 -33.42
N PHE A 441 -11.30 5.25 -32.66
CA PHE A 441 -12.59 4.93 -32.02
C PHE A 441 -13.79 5.21 -32.95
N GLY A 442 -13.56 5.70 -34.18
CA GLY A 442 -14.61 6.11 -35.11
C GLY A 442 -14.57 5.35 -36.44
N ALA A 443 -15.62 4.56 -36.69
CA ALA A 443 -15.93 3.81 -37.91
C ALA A 443 -15.26 2.43 -38.05
N ASN A 444 -16.11 1.46 -38.39
CA ASN A 444 -15.81 0.10 -38.82
C ASN A 444 -14.34 -0.17 -39.18
N ASN A 445 -13.80 -1.20 -38.53
CA ASN A 445 -12.48 -1.83 -38.70
C ASN A 445 -12.15 -2.34 -40.12
N THR A 446 -12.70 -1.73 -41.17
CA THR A 446 -12.12 -1.76 -42.49
C THR A 446 -10.91 -0.84 -42.46
N ARG A 447 -9.71 -1.43 -42.38
CA ARG A 447 -8.49 -0.85 -42.96
C ARG A 447 -8.91 0.01 -44.15
N ARG A 448 -8.86 1.35 -44.03
CA ARG A 448 -9.14 2.25 -45.15
C ARG A 448 -8.02 2.07 -46.15
N LEU A 449 -8.17 1.02 -46.96
CA LEU A 449 -7.40 0.74 -48.15
C LEU A 449 -7.73 1.82 -49.16
N MET A 450 -7.00 2.93 -49.13
CA MET A 450 -6.91 3.76 -50.32
C MET A 450 -6.08 2.98 -51.34
N MET A 451 -6.75 2.42 -52.36
CA MET A 451 -6.08 1.93 -53.56
C MET A 451 -5.64 3.16 -54.36
N ALA A 452 -4.33 3.40 -54.43
CA ALA A 452 -3.79 4.28 -55.44
C ALA A 452 -4.06 3.68 -56.85
N PRO A 453 -4.14 4.49 -57.91
CA PRO A 453 -4.18 3.98 -59.28
C PRO A 453 -2.98 3.05 -59.50
N GLY A 454 -3.23 1.75 -59.71
CA GLY A 454 -2.20 0.71 -59.77
C GLY A 454 -2.21 -0.31 -58.62
N GLY A 455 -3.13 -0.22 -57.66
CA GLY A 455 -3.35 -1.28 -56.65
C GLY A 455 -2.36 -1.27 -55.47
N ALA A 456 -1.54 -0.23 -55.33
CA ALA A 456 -0.69 -0.05 -54.16
C ALA A 456 -1.54 0.31 -52.93
N GLN A 457 -1.35 -0.44 -51.84
CA GLN A 457 -1.96 -0.16 -50.54
C GLN A 457 -1.19 0.97 -49.87
N VAL A 458 -1.88 2.09 -49.57
CA VAL A 458 -1.29 3.17 -48.77
C VAL A 458 -1.67 2.95 -47.30
N ASN A 459 -0.69 2.68 -46.45
CA ASN A 459 -0.89 2.69 -44.99
C ASN A 459 -1.08 4.13 -44.52
N ILE A 460 -2.14 4.40 -43.77
CA ILE A 460 -2.36 5.70 -43.14
C ILE A 460 -1.29 5.88 -42.06
N PRO A 461 -0.47 6.95 -42.10
CA PRO A 461 0.48 7.27 -41.04
C PRO A 461 -0.22 7.34 -39.68
N GLY A 462 0.34 6.68 -38.66
CA GLY A 462 -0.15 6.73 -37.29
C GLY A 462 -1.34 5.81 -36.92
N GLY A 463 -1.99 5.14 -37.87
CA GLY A 463 -3.12 4.23 -37.58
C GLY A 463 -2.79 3.08 -36.60
N PRO A 464 -3.79 2.32 -36.14
CA PRO A 464 -3.60 1.27 -35.14
C PRO A 464 -2.58 0.22 -35.60
N ARG A 465 -1.60 -0.04 -34.75
CA ARG A 465 -0.51 -1.01 -35.01
C ARG A 465 -0.59 -2.15 -33.99
N SER A 466 -0.27 -3.35 -34.45
CA SER A 466 -0.17 -4.55 -33.60
C SER A 466 1.19 -4.69 -32.92
N THR A 467 2.15 -3.82 -33.25
CA THR A 467 3.52 -3.87 -32.76
C THR A 467 4.01 -2.47 -32.40
N ASN A 468 5.02 -2.42 -31.56
CA ASN A 468 5.76 -1.22 -31.17
C ASN A 468 7.26 -1.54 -31.17
N TYR A 469 8.08 -0.53 -30.93
CA TYR A 469 9.51 -0.70 -30.74
C TYR A 469 9.91 -0.18 -29.36
N LEU A 470 10.88 -0.86 -28.75
CA LEU A 470 11.61 -0.36 -27.59
C LEU A 470 12.93 0.21 -28.10
N SER A 471 13.21 1.47 -27.79
CA SER A 471 14.44 2.15 -28.22
C SER A 471 15.27 2.55 -27.01
N GLY A 472 16.57 2.26 -27.06
CA GLY A 472 17.56 2.75 -26.12
C GLY A 472 18.29 3.95 -26.69
N LEU A 473 18.18 5.10 -26.03
CA LEU A 473 18.81 6.36 -26.43
C LEU A 473 19.91 6.74 -25.43
N ASP A 474 21.06 7.16 -25.91
CA ASP A 474 22.19 7.57 -25.08
C ASP A 474 22.03 9.01 -24.57
N LEU A 475 22.22 9.24 -23.28
CA LEU A 475 22.07 10.58 -22.69
C LEU A 475 23.33 11.44 -22.85
N GLU A 476 24.52 10.84 -22.94
CA GLU A 476 25.79 11.55 -23.10
C GLU A 476 25.92 12.18 -24.50
N THR A 477 25.48 11.45 -25.52
CA THR A 477 25.46 11.89 -26.92
C THR A 477 24.09 12.48 -27.34
N GLU A 478 23.43 13.15 -26.40
CA GLU A 478 22.22 13.96 -26.64
C GLU A 478 21.08 13.21 -27.36
N GLY A 479 20.80 11.99 -26.92
CA GLY A 479 19.66 11.20 -27.39
C GLY A 479 19.96 10.34 -28.63
N SER A 480 21.24 10.08 -28.96
CA SER A 480 21.58 9.19 -30.07
C SER A 480 21.04 7.77 -29.86
N LEU A 481 20.58 7.14 -30.94
CA LEU A 481 20.03 5.78 -30.89
C LEU A 481 21.15 4.76 -30.72
N LYS A 482 21.10 3.99 -29.63
CA LYS A 482 22.02 2.87 -29.37
C LYS A 482 21.54 1.59 -30.01
N TRP A 483 20.25 1.30 -29.83
CA TRP A 483 19.59 0.11 -30.33
C TRP A 483 18.08 0.35 -30.35
N ILE A 484 17.40 -0.43 -31.18
CA ILE A 484 15.95 -0.51 -31.28
C ILE A 484 15.60 -1.98 -31.36
N VAL A 485 14.54 -2.45 -30.70
CA VAL A 485 14.08 -3.83 -30.81
C VAL A 485 12.57 -3.86 -30.85
N GLY A 486 11.98 -4.75 -31.63
CA GLY A 486 10.53 -4.89 -31.74
C GLY A 486 10.05 -4.97 -33.20
N GLY A 487 8.91 -4.36 -33.49
CA GLY A 487 8.31 -4.45 -34.81
C GLY A 487 7.68 -5.81 -35.09
N ALA A 488 7.47 -6.12 -36.37
CA ALA A 488 6.80 -7.36 -36.79
C ALA A 488 7.69 -8.61 -36.64
N SER A 489 9.01 -8.45 -36.75
CA SER A 489 10.00 -9.53 -36.62
C SER A 489 10.51 -9.69 -35.19
N GLY A 490 10.62 -8.61 -34.42
CA GLY A 490 11.22 -8.64 -33.08
C GLY A 490 12.75 -8.74 -33.08
N GLU A 491 13.41 -8.61 -34.23
CA GLU A 491 14.84 -8.95 -34.44
C GLU A 491 15.76 -7.75 -34.78
N ASP A 492 15.26 -6.51 -34.78
CA ASP A 492 16.06 -5.32 -35.14
C ASP A 492 17.11 -4.93 -34.08
#